data_AF-A0A0B7B0C5-F1
#
_entry.id   AF-A0A0B7B0C5-F1
#
_cell.length_a   1.000
_cell.length_b   1.000
_cell.length_c   1.000
_cell.angle_alpha   90.00
_cell.angle_beta   90.00
_cell.angle_gamma   90.00
#
_symmetry.space_group_name_H-M   'P 1'
#
loop_
_entity.id
_entity.type
_entity.pdbx_description
1 polymer ?
#
loop_
_entity_poly.entity_id
_entity_poly.type
_entity_poly.pdbx_seq_one_letter_code
_entity_poly.pdbx_strand_id
1 'polypeptide(L)'
;LISVLDKVVKVSGGHQDRFLIVQGDVNDQTVRKQIVDQTVNTFGRLDILIANAGIIRSNQTVLTATEETYDDILNTNLKSVFFLIQQVVPHLEKSSGNIVNISTAASNMAIPM
;
A
#
# COMPACT_ATOMS: atom_id res chain seq x y z
N LEU A 1 -9.81 -11.43 -9.12
CA LEU A 1 -9.29 -10.21 -9.76
C LEU A 1 -10.32 -9.50 -10.62
N ILE A 2 -10.98 -10.19 -11.56
CA ILE A 2 -12.04 -9.61 -12.41
C ILE A 2 -13.09 -8.87 -11.57
N SER A 3 -13.55 -9.50 -10.48
CA SER A 3 -14.52 -8.88 -9.55
C SER A 3 -14.05 -7.61 -8.83
N VAL A 4 -12.74 -7.39 -8.70
CA VAL A 4 -12.20 -6.16 -8.09
C VAL A 4 -12.13 -5.06 -9.15
N LEU A 5 -11.65 -5.39 -10.35
CA LEU A 5 -11.63 -4.46 -11.48
C LEU A 5 -13.01 -3.89 -11.77
N ASP A 6 -14.01 -4.76 -11.85
CA ASP A 6 -15.40 -4.37 -12.13
C ASP A 6 -15.94 -3.39 -11.08
N LYS A 7 -15.60 -3.62 -9.80
CA LYS A 7 -15.99 -2.73 -8.70
C LYS A 7 -15.31 -1.38 -8.80
N VAL A 8 -14.00 -1.35 -9.06
CA VAL A 8 -13.24 -0.10 -9.16
C VAL A 8 -13.71 0.73 -10.36
N VAL A 9 -13.90 0.09 -11.52
CA VAL A 9 -14.46 0.73 -12.73
C VAL A 9 -15.84 1.32 -12.42
N LYS A 10 -16.72 0.54 -11.79
CA LYS A 10 -18.08 0.99 -11.43
C LYS A 10 -18.08 2.17 -10.47
N VAL A 11 -17.25 2.15 -9.42
CA VAL A 11 -17.22 3.21 -8.39
C VAL A 11 -16.54 4.48 -8.89
N SER A 12 -15.48 4.35 -9.68
CA SER A 12 -14.74 5.50 -10.22
C SER A 12 -15.45 6.19 -11.40
N GLY A 13 -16.32 5.47 -12.12
CA GLY A 13 -16.87 5.92 -13.39
C GLY A 13 -15.83 5.99 -14.52
N GLY A 14 -14.63 5.44 -14.30
CA GLY A 14 -13.53 5.43 -15.27
C GLY A 14 -13.65 4.32 -16.31
N HIS A 15 -12.84 4.40 -17.36
CA HIS A 15 -12.74 3.34 -18.37
C HIS A 15 -11.79 2.22 -17.91
N GLN A 16 -12.11 0.97 -18.25
CA GLN A 16 -11.37 -0.21 -17.78
C GLN A 16 -9.88 -0.21 -18.19
N ASP A 17 -9.55 0.33 -19.36
CA ASP A 17 -8.18 0.48 -19.88
C ASP A 17 -7.32 1.48 -19.09
N ARG A 18 -7.93 2.24 -18.17
CA ARG A 18 -7.26 3.17 -17.26
C ARG A 18 -6.86 2.52 -15.93
N PHE A 19 -7.10 1.22 -15.76
CA PHE A 19 -6.80 0.48 -14.55
C PHE A 19 -5.77 -0.62 -14.82
N LEU A 20 -4.70 -0.61 -14.03
CA LEU A 20 -3.74 -1.70 -13.94
C LEU A 20 -3.93 -2.39 -12.58
N ILE A 21 -4.00 -3.72 -12.58
CA ILE A 21 -4.09 -4.50 -11.35
C ILE A 21 -2.82 -5.32 -11.19
N VAL A 22 -2.14 -5.12 -10.07
CA VAL A 22 -1.04 -5.97 -9.61
C VAL A 22 -1.51 -6.69 -8.35
N GLN A 23 -1.69 -8.01 -8.44
CA GLN A 23 -2.07 -8.83 -7.30
C GLN A 23 -0.83 -9.31 -6.56
N GLY A 24 -0.77 -9.10 -5.25
CA GLY A 24 0.26 -9.69 -4.40
C GLY A 24 0.24 -9.13 -2.99
N ASP A 25 1.06 -9.72 -2.13
CA ASP A 25 1.33 -9.20 -0.79
C ASP A 25 2.43 -8.13 -0.87
N VAL A 26 2.15 -6.93 -0.33
CA VAL A 26 3.11 -5.82 -0.31
C VAL A 26 4.35 -6.11 0.56
N ASN A 27 4.29 -7.11 1.44
CA ASN A 27 5.46 -7.58 2.18
C ASN A 27 6.50 -8.26 1.27
N ASP A 28 6.09 -8.83 0.14
CA ASP A 28 7.00 -9.37 -0.88
C ASP A 28 7.67 -8.24 -1.67
N GLN A 29 9.00 -8.22 -1.65
CA GLN A 29 9.80 -7.27 -2.41
C GLN A 29 9.54 -7.37 -3.92
N THR A 30 9.30 -8.57 -4.43
CA THR A 30 9.02 -8.83 -5.85
C THR A 30 7.72 -8.16 -6.26
N VAL A 31 6.69 -8.24 -5.42
CA VAL A 31 5.40 -7.59 -5.65
C VAL A 31 5.57 -6.07 -5.64
N ARG A 32 6.29 -5.50 -4.66
CA ARG A 32 6.57 -4.05 -4.63
C ARG A 32 7.26 -3.58 -5.91
N LYS A 33 8.24 -4.35 -6.40
CA LYS A 33 8.91 -4.05 -7.67
C LYS A 33 7.95 -4.12 -8.86
N GLN A 34 7.11 -5.15 -8.92
CA GLN A 34 6.10 -5.28 -9.97
C GLN A 34 5.10 -4.12 -9.99
N ILE A 35 4.67 -3.64 -8.82
CA ILE A 35 3.79 -2.46 -8.71
C ILE A 35 4.43 -1.26 -9.42
N VAL A 36 5.68 -0.95 -9.11
CA VAL A 36 6.37 0.22 -9.68
C VAL A 36 6.64 0.02 -11.17
N ASP A 37 7.25 -1.11 -11.55
CA ASP A 37 7.63 -1.39 -12.94
C ASP A 37 6.41 -1.39 -13.87
N GLN A 38 5.35 -2.12 -13.51
CA GLN A 38 4.17 -2.21 -14.37
C GLN A 38 3.43 -0.88 -14.47
N THR A 39 3.38 -0.10 -13.39
CA THR A 39 2.75 1.24 -13.39
C THR A 39 3.48 2.17 -14.36
N VAL A 40 4.81 2.24 -14.26
CA VAL A 40 5.62 3.11 -15.11
C VAL A 40 5.59 2.63 -16.56
N ASN A 41 5.64 1.32 -16.81
CA ASN A 41 5.55 0.77 -18.18
C ASN A 41 4.19 1.01 -18.82
N THR A 42 3.10 0.93 -18.04
CA THR A 42 1.73 1.06 -18.56
C THR A 42 1.34 2.52 -18.79
N PHE A 43 1.67 3.40 -17.83
CA PHE A 43 1.20 4.79 -17.85
C PHE A 43 2.29 5.80 -18.23
N GLY A 44 3.54 5.38 -18.35
CA GLY A 44 4.69 6.22 -18.69
C GLY A 44 5.15 7.16 -17.56
N ARG A 45 4.39 7.27 -16.48
CA ARG A 45 4.65 8.17 -15.34
C ARG A 45 4.04 7.62 -14.05
N LEU A 46 4.53 8.15 -12.94
CA LEU A 46 3.95 7.96 -11.61
C LEU A 46 3.91 9.33 -10.91
N ASP A 47 2.71 9.76 -10.52
CA ASP A 47 2.49 11.10 -9.95
C ASP A 47 2.14 11.05 -8.46
N ILE A 48 1.46 10.00 -8.03
CA ILE A 48 0.97 9.87 -6.66
C ILE A 48 1.14 8.43 -6.22
N LEU A 49 1.80 8.24 -5.08
CA LEU A 49 1.69 7.01 -4.29
C LEU A 49 0.69 7.24 -3.17
N ILE A 50 -0.34 6.39 -3.10
CA ILE A 50 -1.19 6.28 -1.92
C ILE A 50 -0.80 4.99 -1.18
N ALA A 51 0.01 5.12 -0.14
CA ALA A 51 0.42 4.00 0.70
C ALA A 51 -0.71 3.68 1.70
N ASN A 52 -1.67 2.88 1.24
CA ASN A 52 -2.89 2.54 1.98
C ASN A 52 -2.90 1.11 2.55
N ALA A 53 -2.10 0.19 2.00
CA ALA A 53 -2.10 -1.19 2.49
C ALA A 53 -1.72 -1.22 3.98
N GLY A 54 -2.58 -1.81 4.81
CA GLY A 54 -2.40 -1.87 6.25
C GLY A 54 -3.29 -2.90 6.92
N ILE A 55 -2.85 -3.43 8.04
CA ILE A 55 -3.55 -4.40 8.87
C ILE A 55 -3.64 -3.96 10.32
N ILE A 56 -4.59 -4.56 11.04
CA ILE A 56 -4.69 -4.49 12.48
C ILE A 56 -4.92 -5.91 13.01
N ARG A 57 -4.40 -6.21 14.20
CA ARG A 57 -4.70 -7.42 14.98
C ARG A 57 -5.46 -7.00 16.23
N SER A 58 -6.76 -6.81 16.08
CA SER A 58 -7.63 -6.20 17.10
C SER A 58 -8.00 -7.11 18.27
N ASN A 59 -7.61 -8.38 18.22
CA ASN A 59 -7.89 -9.38 19.25
C ASN A 59 -6.74 -9.59 20.23
N GLN A 60 -5.73 -8.72 20.21
CA GLN A 60 -4.56 -8.85 21.07
C GLN A 60 -4.31 -7.60 21.90
N THR A 61 -3.84 -7.88 23.10
CA THR A 61 -3.40 -6.91 24.09
C THR A 61 -1.89 -6.85 24.12
N VAL A 62 -1.29 -5.83 24.72
CA VAL A 62 0.17 -5.80 24.95
C VAL A 62 0.65 -7.05 25.71
N LEU A 63 -0.18 -7.64 26.57
CA LEU A 63 0.16 -8.84 27.35
C LEU A 63 0.07 -10.14 26.55
N THR A 64 -0.68 -10.14 25.44
CA THR A 64 -0.96 -11.34 24.63
C THR A 64 -0.38 -11.27 23.24
N ALA A 65 0.16 -10.12 22.84
CA ALA A 65 0.88 -9.93 21.60
C ALA A 65 2.09 -10.86 21.53
N THR A 66 2.27 -11.48 20.38
CA THR A 66 3.46 -12.28 20.07
C THR A 66 4.38 -11.52 19.14
N GLU A 67 5.65 -11.89 19.10
CA GLU A 67 6.59 -11.34 18.10
C GLU A 67 6.07 -11.50 16.68
N GLU A 68 5.45 -12.64 16.35
CA GLU A 68 4.85 -12.88 15.04
C GLU A 68 3.78 -11.82 14.69
N THR A 69 2.86 -11.54 15.62
CA THR A 69 1.81 -10.54 15.38
C THR A 69 2.33 -9.12 15.33
N TYR A 70 3.37 -8.82 16.11
CA TYR A 70 4.05 -7.53 16.07
C TYR A 70 4.77 -7.33 14.72
N ASP A 71 5.51 -8.35 14.29
CA ASP A 71 6.23 -8.36 13.03
C ASP A 71 5.26 -8.29 11.86
N ASP A 72 4.14 -9.00 11.87
CA ASP A 72 3.13 -8.94 10.82
C ASP A 72 2.57 -7.51 10.66
N ILE A 73 2.23 -6.84 11.77
CA ILE A 73 1.77 -5.44 11.77
C ILE A 73 2.85 -4.51 11.24
N LEU A 74 4.09 -4.60 11.76
CA LEU A 74 5.16 -3.69 11.34
C LEU A 74 5.66 -3.97 9.92
N ASN A 75 5.71 -5.23 9.51
CA ASN A 75 6.08 -5.61 8.16
C ASN A 75 5.10 -4.97 7.17
N THR A 76 3.79 -5.13 7.41
CA THR A 76 2.78 -4.59 6.51
C THR A 76 2.69 -3.07 6.59
N ASN A 77 2.54 -2.50 7.78
CA ASN A 77 2.17 -1.09 7.93
C ASN A 77 3.36 -0.13 7.84
N LEU A 78 4.59 -0.62 8.06
CA LEU A 78 5.78 0.24 8.10
C LEU A 78 6.84 -0.20 7.10
N LYS A 79 7.33 -1.45 7.19
CA LYS A 79 8.42 -1.94 6.33
C LYS A 79 8.01 -1.93 4.86
N SER A 80 6.84 -2.47 4.53
CA SER A 80 6.35 -2.55 3.15
C SER A 80 6.18 -1.14 2.55
N VAL A 81 5.63 -0.22 3.33
CA VAL A 81 5.41 1.18 2.96
C VAL A 81 6.74 1.87 2.69
N PHE A 82 7.70 1.76 3.62
CA PHE A 82 9.02 2.36 3.48
C PHE A 82 9.75 1.87 2.22
N PHE A 83 9.80 0.56 2.00
CA PHE A 83 10.49 -0.01 0.85
C PHE A 83 9.73 0.16 -0.47
N LEU A 84 8.42 0.42 -0.44
CA LEU A 84 7.68 0.85 -1.62
C LEU A 84 7.99 2.32 -1.94
N ILE A 85 7.98 3.19 -0.93
CA ILE A 85 8.38 4.61 -1.05
C ILE A 85 9.77 4.72 -1.67
N GLN A 86 10.74 3.95 -1.15
CA GLN A 86 12.11 3.93 -1.68
C GLN A 86 12.16 3.65 -3.19
N GLN A 87 11.28 2.78 -3.69
CA GLN A 87 11.25 2.44 -5.12
C GLN A 87 10.52 3.49 -5.97
N VAL A 88 9.54 4.20 -5.43
CA VAL A 88 8.77 5.20 -6.20
C VAL A 88 9.43 6.58 -6.24
N VAL A 89 10.25 6.94 -5.26
CA VAL A 89 10.87 8.28 -5.15
C VAL A 89 11.55 8.73 -6.46
N PRO A 90 12.40 7.92 -7.13
CA PRO A 90 13.03 8.33 -8.39
C PRO A 90 12.05 8.63 -9.53
N HIS A 91 10.83 8.10 -9.47
CA HIS A 91 9.78 8.35 -10.44
C HIS A 91 8.95 9.59 -10.07
N LEU A 92 8.70 9.79 -8.77
CA LEU A 92 7.99 10.95 -8.25
C LEU A 92 8.80 12.24 -8.39
N GLU A 93 10.12 12.20 -8.23
CA GLU A 93 10.98 13.36 -8.48
C GLU A 93 10.86 13.86 -9.93
N LYS A 94 10.76 12.95 -10.90
CA LYS A 94 10.59 13.31 -12.33
C LYS A 94 9.24 13.94 -12.63
N SER A 95 8.21 13.59 -11.87
CA SER A 95 6.84 14.08 -12.06
C SER A 95 6.46 15.23 -11.14
N SER A 96 7.34 15.62 -10.19
CA SER A 96 6.99 16.48 -9.06
C SER A 96 5.78 15.93 -8.28
N GLY A 97 5.75 14.60 -8.14
CA GLY A 97 4.67 13.84 -7.55
C GLY A 97 4.65 13.89 -6.02
N ASN A 98 3.64 13.24 -5.44
CA ASN A 98 3.37 13.26 -4.00
C ASN A 98 3.21 11.85 -3.42
N ILE A 99 3.45 11.73 -2.11
CA ILE A 99 3.18 10.52 -1.34
C ILE A 99 2.10 10.85 -0.31
N VAL A 100 1.05 10.04 -0.27
CA VAL A 100 0.00 10.09 0.74
C VAL A 100 0.05 8.80 1.55
N ASN A 101 0.50 8.91 2.80
CA ASN A 101 0.47 7.80 3.75
C ASN A 101 -0.85 7.80 4.50
N ILE A 102 -1.55 6.67 4.50
CA ILE A 102 -2.80 6.52 5.25
C ILE A 102 -2.47 6.04 6.65
N SER A 103 -2.82 6.88 7.64
CA SER A 103 -2.71 6.55 9.06
C SER A 103 -4.09 6.37 9.68
N THR A 104 -4.17 6.32 11.01
CA THR A 104 -5.41 6.14 11.78
C THR A 104 -5.45 7.11 12.95
N ALA A 105 -6.65 7.55 13.35
CA ALA A 105 -6.83 8.38 14.55
C ALA A 105 -6.26 7.72 15.83
N ALA A 106 -6.17 6.38 15.84
CA ALA A 106 -5.55 5.63 16.93
C ALA A 106 -4.04 5.94 17.10
N SER A 107 -3.37 6.54 16.11
CA SER A 107 -1.96 6.97 16.27
C SER A 107 -1.78 8.05 17.34
N ASN A 108 -2.84 8.83 17.60
CA ASN A 108 -2.82 9.94 18.55
C ASN A 108 -3.39 9.54 19.93
N MET A 109 -3.77 8.28 20.10
CA MET A 109 -4.38 7.77 21.32
C MET A 109 -3.76 6.44 21.69
N ALA A 110 -2.98 6.40 22.77
CA ALA A 110 -2.56 5.13 23.35
C ALA A 110 -3.77 4.49 24.03
N ILE A 111 -4.45 3.58 23.33
CA ILE A 111 -5.43 2.69 23.96
C ILE A 111 -4.62 1.50 24.47
N PRO A 112 -4.49 1.29 25.80
CA PRO A 112 -3.95 0.05 26.32
C PRO A 112 -4.97 -1.05 26.01
N MET A 113 -4.89 -1.58 24.78
CA MET A 113 -5.51 -2.84 24.43
C MET A 113 -4.66 -3.94 25.03
#